data_AF-A0A024TY56-F1
#
_entry.id   AF-A0A024TY56-F1
#
_cell.length_a   1.000
_cell.length_b   1.000
_cell.length_c   1.000
_cell.angle_alpha   90.00
_cell.angle_beta   90.00
_cell.angle_gamma   90.00
#
_symmetry.space_group_name_H-M   'P 1'
#
loop_
_entity.id
_entity.type
_entity.pdbx_description
1 polymer ?
#
loop_
_entity_poly.entity_id
_entity_poly.type
_entity_poly.pdbx_seq_one_letter_code
_entity_poly.pdbx_strand_id
1 'polypeptide(L)'
;MLSSRDPFHISLRTMSYHESASPKDPAVAFRATTLSIVDRFVHLTFKSSGVCYLIGGWFFLIGSILFYPRYFTLYGEDGQGPLIGGWLFLFGCIGFLVGSLIEVVNARTAHIGAVDWQRYIPITTAVSNVIGSVCFVYGGVFFLPTYYAEDPALGCYLFVAGCAVFSFAIFADIPRMIRANQPVVGLWTTVAVFNMVGNTLFIVGSYYFLPKFLFVEGDTAVDNLVYSTNYFVVGSIAFIIAPIAQVLATHNDFVADVPIAAAEDKPVANAA
;
A
#
# COMPACT_ATOMS: atom_id res chain seq x y z
N MET A 1 47.39 10.88 -5.94
CA MET A 1 46.78 11.01 -4.60
C MET A 1 45.45 11.75 -4.74
N LEU A 2 44.35 11.03 -4.98
CA LEU A 2 42.98 11.47 -4.75
C LEU A 2 42.20 10.17 -4.50
N SER A 3 41.98 9.87 -3.22
CA SER A 3 41.28 8.67 -2.74
C SER A 3 39.78 8.97 -2.74
N SER A 4 39.08 8.61 -3.81
CA SER A 4 37.61 8.55 -3.84
C SER A 4 37.16 7.35 -3.03
N ARG A 5 36.79 7.56 -1.77
CA ARG A 5 36.00 6.59 -1.00
C ARG A 5 34.54 6.74 -1.40
N ASP A 6 34.04 5.83 -2.22
CA ASP A 6 32.60 5.64 -2.42
C ASP A 6 32.03 4.89 -1.20
N PRO A 7 31.08 5.46 -0.43
CA PRO A 7 30.52 4.79 0.73
C PRO A 7 29.32 3.88 0.41
N PHE A 8 28.89 3.72 -0.83
CA PHE A 8 27.67 2.95 -1.16
C PHE A 8 27.82 2.11 -2.43
N HIS A 9 28.66 1.08 -2.35
CA HIS A 9 28.68 0.02 -3.36
C HIS A 9 27.56 -0.98 -3.05
N ILE A 10 26.33 -0.66 -3.45
CA ILE A 10 25.24 -1.65 -3.51
C ILE A 10 25.55 -2.56 -4.69
N SER A 11 26.00 -3.78 -4.41
CA SER A 11 26.18 -4.82 -5.40
C SER A 11 24.82 -5.13 -6.00
N LEU A 12 24.60 -4.70 -7.26
CA LEU A 12 23.50 -5.21 -8.09
C LEU A 12 23.83 -6.65 -8.49
N ARG A 13 23.77 -7.55 -7.51
CA ARG A 13 23.61 -8.96 -7.82
C ARG A 13 22.26 -9.09 -8.46
N THR A 14 22.26 -9.55 -9.71
CA THR A 14 21.14 -10.28 -10.28
C THR A 14 20.53 -11.15 -9.17
N MET A 15 19.27 -10.90 -8.81
CA MET A 15 18.48 -11.77 -7.96
C MET A 15 18.34 -13.11 -8.69
N SER A 16 19.40 -13.94 -8.68
CA SER A 16 19.23 -15.36 -8.85
C SER A 16 18.47 -15.81 -7.61
N TYR A 17 17.24 -16.27 -7.79
CA TYR A 17 16.50 -16.91 -6.72
C TYR A 17 17.38 -18.01 -6.14
N HIS A 18 17.94 -17.73 -4.96
CA HIS A 18 18.34 -18.81 -4.07
C HIS A 18 17.05 -19.57 -3.80
N GLU A 19 17.05 -20.84 -4.21
CA GLU A 19 16.07 -21.83 -3.77
C GLU A 19 15.79 -21.56 -2.29
N SER A 20 14.56 -21.15 -1.98
CA SER A 20 14.22 -20.60 -0.66
C SER A 20 14.64 -21.61 0.39
N ALA A 21 15.72 -21.33 1.11
CA ALA A 21 16.22 -22.22 2.14
C ALA A 21 15.04 -22.54 3.06
N SER A 22 14.74 -23.83 3.20
CA SER A 22 13.62 -24.28 4.04
C SER A 22 13.75 -23.61 5.41
N PRO A 23 12.68 -23.09 6.02
CA PRO A 23 12.74 -22.45 7.34
C PRO A 23 13.27 -23.35 8.47
N LYS A 24 13.51 -24.64 8.19
CA LYS A 24 14.22 -25.57 9.07
C LYS A 24 15.74 -25.47 8.99
N ASP A 25 16.28 -24.64 8.11
CA ASP A 25 17.72 -24.43 7.99
C ASP A 25 18.20 -23.59 9.18
N PRO A 26 18.97 -24.17 10.13
CA PRO A 26 19.41 -23.47 11.33
C PRO A 26 20.24 -22.21 11.02
N ALA A 27 20.83 -22.12 9.82
CA ALA A 27 21.50 -20.92 9.34
C ALA A 27 20.54 -19.73 9.16
N VAL A 28 19.29 -19.96 8.74
CA VAL A 28 18.27 -18.89 8.59
C VAL A 28 17.78 -18.41 9.96
N ALA A 29 17.61 -19.33 10.92
CA ALA A 29 17.24 -18.97 12.28
C ALA A 29 18.33 -18.12 12.98
N PHE A 30 19.61 -18.44 12.76
CA PHE A 30 20.74 -17.67 13.29
C PHE A 30 20.88 -16.28 12.64
N ARG A 31 20.56 -16.13 11.35
CA ARG A 31 20.54 -14.82 10.63
C ARG A 31 19.56 -13.82 11.24
N ALA A 32 18.41 -14.27 11.74
CA ALA A 32 17.41 -13.39 12.33
C ALA A 32 17.88 -12.80 13.68
N THR A 33 18.69 -13.51 14.44
CA THR A 33 19.09 -13.09 15.79
C THR A 33 20.12 -11.96 15.86
N THR A 34 20.78 -11.60 14.76
CA THR A 34 21.86 -10.57 14.77
C THR A 34 21.39 -9.14 14.45
N LEU A 35 20.17 -8.96 13.93
CA LEU A 35 19.62 -7.64 13.62
C LEU A 35 18.95 -7.02 14.85
N SER A 36 19.33 -5.78 15.18
CA SER A 36 18.68 -5.00 16.22
C SER A 36 17.18 -4.84 15.94
N ILE A 37 16.37 -4.88 16.99
CA ILE A 37 14.93 -4.57 16.92
C ILE A 37 14.70 -3.17 16.32
N VAL A 38 15.62 -2.23 16.58
CA VAL A 38 15.56 -0.87 16.05
C VAL A 38 15.70 -0.87 14.52
N ASP A 39 16.64 -1.63 13.96
CA ASP A 39 16.86 -1.67 12.50
C ASP A 39 15.66 -2.30 11.78
N ARG A 40 15.07 -3.34 12.36
CA ARG A 40 13.83 -3.96 11.86
C ARG A 40 12.67 -2.96 11.87
N PHE A 41 12.51 -2.24 12.98
CA PHE A 41 11.47 -1.23 13.12
C PHE A 41 11.64 -0.09 12.11
N VAL A 42 12.86 0.43 11.98
CA VAL A 42 13.17 1.52 11.03
C VAL A 42 12.95 1.06 9.59
N HIS A 43 13.39 -0.16 9.24
CA HIS A 43 13.17 -0.72 7.92
C HIS A 43 11.68 -0.87 7.61
N LEU A 44 10.92 -1.51 8.49
CA LEU A 44 9.49 -1.75 8.27
C LEU A 44 8.67 -0.45 8.26
N THR A 45 9.06 0.55 9.05
CA THR A 45 8.27 1.80 9.19
C THR A 45 8.62 2.84 8.14
N PHE A 46 9.91 3.02 7.82
CA PHE A 46 10.37 4.10 6.96
C PHE A 46 10.84 3.63 5.58
N LYS A 47 11.16 2.34 5.41
CA LYS A 47 11.47 1.78 4.09
C LYS A 47 10.31 1.01 3.45
N SER A 48 9.32 0.57 4.23
CA SER A 48 8.10 0.00 3.66
C SER A 48 6.96 1.02 3.67
N SER A 49 6.35 1.25 2.50
CA SER A 49 5.09 1.99 2.39
C SER A 49 3.90 1.24 3.02
N GLY A 50 4.07 -0.06 3.28
CA GLY A 50 3.00 -0.94 3.77
C GLY A 50 2.41 -0.49 5.11
N VAL A 51 3.19 0.10 6.02
CA VAL A 51 2.66 0.59 7.30
C VAL A 51 1.72 1.78 7.10
N CYS A 52 2.09 2.73 6.23
CA CYS A 52 1.25 3.88 5.90
C CYS A 52 -0.07 3.45 5.25
N TYR A 53 0.00 2.50 4.30
CA TYR A 53 -1.17 1.91 3.67
C TYR A 53 -2.04 1.14 4.65
N LEU A 54 -1.45 0.41 5.60
CA LEU A 54 -2.19 -0.32 6.63
C LEU A 54 -2.99 0.62 7.53
N ILE A 55 -2.35 1.69 8.03
CA ILE A 55 -3.03 2.71 8.83
C ILE A 55 -4.12 3.38 8.01
N GLY A 56 -3.82 3.72 6.75
CA GLY A 56 -4.81 4.33 5.85
C GLY A 56 -6.01 3.43 5.59
N GLY A 57 -5.79 2.13 5.39
CA GLY A 57 -6.85 1.13 5.19
C GLY A 57 -7.78 1.01 6.39
N TRP A 58 -7.24 1.09 7.62
CA TRP A 58 -8.06 1.15 8.83
C TRP A 58 -8.91 2.42 8.91
N PHE A 59 -8.34 3.57 8.55
CA PHE A 59 -9.11 4.81 8.50
C PHE A 59 -10.21 4.77 7.44
N PHE A 60 -9.95 4.20 6.26
CA PHE A 60 -11.00 3.95 5.26
C PHE A 60 -12.09 3.02 5.80
N LEU A 61 -11.72 1.93 6.46
CA LEU A 61 -12.71 0.99 7.00
C LEU A 61 -13.61 1.63 8.05
N ILE A 62 -13.02 2.26 9.06
CA ILE A 62 -13.77 2.91 10.14
C ILE A 62 -14.59 4.07 9.57
N GLY A 63 -13.98 4.88 8.69
CA GLY A 63 -14.65 5.99 8.03
C GLY A 63 -15.87 5.54 7.24
N SER A 64 -15.71 4.49 6.42
CA SER A 64 -16.80 3.90 5.63
C SER A 64 -17.94 3.39 6.50
N ILE A 65 -17.64 2.70 7.60
CA ILE A 65 -18.67 2.21 8.53
C ILE A 65 -19.52 3.36 9.07
N LEU A 66 -18.91 4.52 9.37
CA LEU A 66 -19.63 5.68 9.91
C LEU A 66 -20.58 6.35 8.89
N PHE A 67 -20.51 5.99 7.61
CA PHE A 67 -21.49 6.42 6.60
C PHE A 67 -22.76 5.57 6.56
N TYR A 68 -22.88 4.48 7.33
CA TYR A 68 -24.17 3.79 7.44
C TYR A 68 -25.20 4.71 8.13
N PRO A 69 -26.47 4.73 7.66
CA PRO A 69 -27.53 5.56 8.25
C PRO A 69 -27.70 5.39 9.75
N ARG A 70 -27.44 4.19 10.29
CA ARG A 70 -27.49 3.90 11.73
C ARG A 70 -26.54 4.79 12.57
N TYR A 71 -25.44 5.26 12.00
CA TYR A 71 -24.47 6.11 12.71
C TYR A 71 -24.69 7.60 12.45
N PHE A 72 -25.76 7.98 11.73
CA PHE A 72 -26.04 9.39 11.48
C PHE A 72 -26.36 10.15 12.75
N THR A 73 -26.85 9.50 13.80
CA THR A 73 -27.12 10.09 15.13
C THR A 73 -26.03 9.78 16.16
N LEU A 74 -24.83 9.40 15.70
CA LEU A 74 -23.70 9.14 16.60
C LEU A 74 -23.32 10.43 17.34
N TYR A 75 -23.21 10.35 18.66
CA TYR A 75 -22.96 11.48 19.58
C TYR A 75 -24.11 12.49 19.75
N GLY A 76 -25.35 12.13 19.40
CA GLY A 76 -26.55 12.92 19.71
C GLY A 76 -27.42 13.20 18.49
N GLU A 77 -28.44 14.02 18.67
CA GLU A 77 -29.37 14.41 17.58
C GLU A 77 -28.67 15.17 16.45
N ASP A 78 -27.59 15.90 16.77
CA ASP A 78 -26.79 16.65 15.80
C ASP A 78 -25.92 15.77 14.89
N GLY A 79 -25.71 14.50 15.26
CA GLY A 79 -25.21 13.48 14.34
C GLY A 79 -23.81 13.69 13.76
N GLN A 80 -22.77 13.22 14.45
CA GLN A 80 -21.37 13.45 14.05
C GLN A 80 -20.76 12.29 13.22
N GLY A 81 -21.49 11.21 12.99
CA GLY A 81 -20.98 10.01 12.31
C GLY A 81 -20.38 10.31 10.94
N PRO A 82 -21.14 10.86 9.98
CA PRO A 82 -20.64 11.19 8.65
C PRO A 82 -19.48 12.19 8.65
N LEU A 83 -19.49 13.17 9.58
CA LEU A 83 -18.39 14.14 9.70
C LEU A 83 -17.09 13.46 10.12
N ILE A 84 -17.13 12.64 11.17
CA ILE A 84 -15.98 11.85 11.62
C ILE A 84 -15.56 10.88 10.52
N GLY A 85 -16.53 10.26 9.85
CA GLY A 85 -16.33 9.37 8.71
C GLY A 85 -15.53 10.03 7.59
N GLY A 86 -15.95 11.23 7.15
CA GLY A 86 -15.25 12.01 6.14
C GLY A 86 -13.82 12.38 6.54
N TRP A 87 -13.58 12.79 7.80
CA TRP A 87 -12.24 13.09 8.29
C TRP A 87 -11.33 11.86 8.32
N LEU A 88 -11.83 10.72 8.81
CA LEU A 88 -11.07 9.47 8.78
C LEU A 88 -10.74 9.09 7.33
N PHE A 89 -11.70 9.23 6.41
CA PHE A 89 -11.45 8.97 5.00
C PHE A 89 -10.31 9.86 4.45
N LEU A 90 -10.33 11.16 4.72
CA LEU A 90 -9.28 12.09 4.31
C LEU A 90 -7.91 11.73 4.92
N PHE A 91 -7.84 11.40 6.21
CA PHE A 91 -6.59 10.94 6.82
C PHE A 91 -6.09 9.63 6.23
N GLY A 92 -7.00 8.73 5.84
CA GLY A 92 -6.68 7.53 5.06
C GLY A 92 -5.98 7.88 3.75
N CYS A 93 -6.53 8.84 2.99
CA CYS A 93 -5.93 9.33 1.74
C CYS A 93 -4.53 9.91 1.96
N ILE A 94 -4.33 10.68 3.04
CA ILE A 94 -3.02 11.24 3.39
C ILE A 94 -2.02 10.11 3.70
N GLY A 95 -2.45 9.07 4.43
CA GLY A 95 -1.63 7.88 4.68
C GLY A 95 -1.17 7.21 3.38
N PHE A 96 -2.07 7.06 2.41
CA PHE A 96 -1.73 6.54 1.08
C PHE A 96 -0.78 7.46 0.31
N LEU A 97 -0.97 8.78 0.38
CA LEU A 97 -0.04 9.73 -0.24
C LEU A 97 1.36 9.61 0.35
N VAL A 98 1.50 9.57 1.67
CA VAL A 98 2.81 9.40 2.32
C VAL A 98 3.44 8.06 1.92
N GLY A 99 2.66 6.97 1.92
CA GLY A 99 3.12 5.66 1.44
C GLY A 99 3.66 5.70 0.01
N SER A 100 2.91 6.31 -0.92
CA SER A 100 3.32 6.42 -2.32
C SER A 100 4.58 7.29 -2.52
N LEU A 101 4.77 8.33 -1.71
CA LEU A 101 6.00 9.13 -1.73
C LEU A 101 7.22 8.32 -1.27
N ILE A 102 7.06 7.46 -0.24
CA ILE A 102 8.11 6.53 0.18
C ILE A 102 8.47 5.56 -0.96
N GLU A 103 7.48 5.07 -1.71
CA GLU A 103 7.70 4.22 -2.88
C GLU A 103 8.51 4.92 -3.97
N VAL A 104 8.26 6.20 -4.23
CA VAL A 104 9.06 6.98 -5.19
C VAL A 104 10.52 7.07 -4.75
N VAL A 105 10.77 7.32 -3.45
CA VAL A 105 12.14 7.36 -2.91
C VAL A 105 12.84 6.00 -3.10
N ASN A 106 12.15 4.90 -2.80
CA ASN A 106 12.68 3.55 -2.97
C ASN A 106 12.91 3.20 -4.45
N ALA A 107 11.95 3.53 -5.32
CA ALA A 107 12.02 3.28 -6.76
C ALA A 107 13.17 4.07 -7.42
N ARG A 108 13.44 5.29 -6.95
CA ARG A 108 14.58 6.10 -7.42
C ARG A 108 15.91 5.39 -7.16
N THR A 109 16.08 4.80 -5.98
CA THR A 109 17.30 4.06 -5.64
C THR A 109 17.49 2.84 -6.55
N ALA A 110 16.40 2.11 -6.83
CA ALA A 110 16.42 0.98 -7.77
C ALA A 110 16.71 1.41 -9.22
N HIS A 111 16.26 2.61 -9.62
CA HIS A 111 16.44 3.13 -10.97
C HIS A 111 17.92 3.44 -11.31
N ILE A 112 18.65 4.07 -10.39
CA ILE A 112 20.04 4.52 -10.61
C ILE A 112 20.99 3.33 -10.90
N GLY A 113 20.67 2.14 -10.40
CA GLY A 113 21.50 0.95 -10.55
C GLY A 113 21.26 0.11 -11.81
N ALA A 114 20.17 0.33 -12.55
CA ALA A 114 19.73 -0.62 -13.56
C ALA A 114 20.00 -0.15 -15.00
N VAL A 115 20.38 -1.09 -15.87
CA VAL A 115 20.76 -0.83 -17.28
C VAL A 115 19.61 -1.12 -18.26
N ASP A 116 18.65 -1.96 -17.87
CA ASP A 116 17.55 -2.42 -18.73
C ASP A 116 16.29 -1.52 -18.64
N TRP A 117 15.42 -1.55 -19.66
CA TRP A 117 14.18 -0.75 -19.73
C TRP A 117 13.25 -0.98 -18.54
N GLN A 118 13.32 -2.15 -17.92
CA GLN A 118 12.52 -2.47 -16.74
C GLN A 118 12.83 -1.59 -15.53
N ARG A 119 13.96 -0.87 -15.53
CA ARG A 119 14.27 0.16 -14.53
C ARG A 119 13.23 1.28 -14.46
N TYR A 120 12.43 1.45 -15.51
CA TYR A 120 11.37 2.46 -15.55
C TYR A 120 10.08 1.96 -14.89
N ILE A 121 9.87 0.64 -14.77
CA ILE A 121 8.64 0.07 -14.19
C ILE A 121 8.42 0.56 -12.74
N PRO A 122 9.38 0.40 -11.80
CA PRO A 122 9.15 0.81 -10.42
C PRO A 122 8.84 2.31 -10.27
N ILE A 123 9.52 3.16 -11.05
CA ILE A 123 9.29 4.61 -10.98
C ILE A 123 7.96 4.99 -11.63
N THR A 124 7.55 4.35 -12.73
CA THR A 124 6.22 4.54 -13.32
C THR A 124 5.12 4.14 -12.35
N THR A 125 5.20 2.95 -11.76
CA THR A 125 4.22 2.47 -10.76
C THR A 125 4.16 3.42 -9.55
N ALA A 126 5.31 3.82 -8.99
CA ALA A 126 5.33 4.72 -7.84
C ALA A 126 4.77 6.12 -8.15
N VAL A 127 5.11 6.71 -9.30
CA VAL A 127 4.57 8.02 -9.72
C VAL A 127 3.07 7.92 -9.98
N SER A 128 2.59 6.84 -10.60
CA SER A 128 1.15 6.61 -10.75
C SER A 128 0.44 6.52 -9.40
N ASN A 129 0.99 5.80 -8.42
CA ASN A 129 0.44 5.75 -7.06
C ASN A 129 0.37 7.14 -6.41
N VAL A 130 1.38 8.00 -6.61
CA VAL A 130 1.34 9.39 -6.12
C VAL A 130 0.21 10.17 -6.79
N ILE A 131 0.07 10.10 -8.11
CA ILE A 131 -1.01 10.79 -8.84
C ILE A 131 -2.37 10.33 -8.32
N GLY A 132 -2.58 9.02 -8.19
CA GLY A 132 -3.82 8.48 -7.64
C GLY A 132 -4.07 8.93 -6.20
N SER A 133 -3.02 9.01 -5.37
CA SER A 133 -3.14 9.42 -3.97
C SER A 133 -3.46 10.90 -3.85
N VAL A 134 -2.92 11.74 -4.74
CA VAL A 134 -3.31 13.15 -4.84
C VAL A 134 -4.79 13.25 -5.20
N CYS A 135 -5.29 12.48 -6.17
CA CYS A 135 -6.72 12.42 -6.47
C CYS A 135 -7.54 12.03 -5.23
N PHE A 136 -7.12 11.05 -4.45
CA PHE A 136 -7.80 10.65 -3.22
C PHE A 136 -7.79 11.74 -2.15
N VAL A 137 -6.69 12.47 -1.95
CA VAL A 137 -6.64 13.56 -0.98
C VAL A 137 -7.61 14.68 -1.37
N TYR A 138 -7.57 15.13 -2.63
CA TYR A 138 -8.50 16.14 -3.11
C TYR A 138 -9.95 15.63 -3.04
N GLY A 139 -10.21 14.39 -3.47
CA GLY A 139 -11.54 13.80 -3.38
C GLY A 139 -12.04 13.67 -1.93
N GLY A 140 -11.16 13.32 -1.00
CA GLY A 140 -11.46 13.19 0.43
C GLY A 140 -11.87 14.52 1.06
N VAL A 141 -11.27 15.63 0.62
CA VAL A 141 -11.70 16.98 1.03
C VAL A 141 -13.15 17.23 0.62
N PHE A 142 -13.54 16.84 -0.59
CA PHE A 142 -14.92 16.96 -1.08
C PHE A 142 -15.92 16.07 -0.35
N PHE A 143 -15.50 15.11 0.48
CA PHE A 143 -16.40 14.36 1.37
C PHE A 143 -16.59 15.01 2.75
N LEU A 144 -15.89 16.11 3.05
CA LEU A 144 -16.21 16.91 4.23
C LEU A 144 -17.47 17.74 3.98
N PRO A 145 -18.37 17.91 4.97
CA PRO A 145 -19.69 18.52 4.74
C PRO A 145 -19.66 19.89 4.06
N THR A 146 -18.68 20.74 4.41
CA THR A 146 -18.53 22.08 3.81
C THR A 146 -18.29 22.03 2.31
N TYR A 147 -17.41 21.13 1.83
CA TYR A 147 -17.07 21.01 0.42
C TYR A 147 -18.02 20.09 -0.34
N TYR A 148 -18.58 19.08 0.33
CA TYR A 148 -19.57 18.18 -0.24
C TYR A 148 -20.84 18.94 -0.66
N ALA A 149 -21.21 20.01 0.07
CA ALA A 149 -22.34 20.86 -0.30
C ALA A 149 -22.08 21.67 -1.58
N GLU A 150 -20.82 21.93 -1.96
CA GLU A 150 -20.46 22.73 -3.13
C GLU A 150 -20.43 21.88 -4.41
N ASP A 151 -19.71 20.75 -4.40
CA ASP A 151 -19.64 19.83 -5.53
C ASP A 151 -19.44 18.36 -5.07
N PRO A 152 -20.53 17.67 -4.74
CA PRO A 152 -20.46 16.29 -4.26
C PRO A 152 -20.05 15.29 -5.36
N ALA A 153 -20.20 15.67 -6.64
CA ALA A 153 -19.84 14.80 -7.75
C ALA A 153 -18.32 14.76 -7.97
N LEU A 154 -17.63 15.89 -7.81
CA LEU A 154 -16.19 16.00 -8.00
C LEU A 154 -15.41 15.05 -7.09
N GLY A 155 -15.79 14.95 -5.81
CA GLY A 155 -15.18 13.99 -4.88
C GLY A 155 -15.27 12.55 -5.39
N CYS A 156 -16.46 12.13 -5.82
CA CYS A 156 -16.69 10.79 -6.37
C CYS A 156 -15.85 10.52 -7.63
N TYR A 157 -15.79 11.47 -8.57
CA TYR A 157 -15.00 11.31 -9.80
C TYR A 157 -13.50 11.26 -9.54
N LEU A 158 -12.99 12.05 -8.59
CA LEU A 158 -11.59 11.99 -8.18
C LEU A 158 -11.23 10.63 -7.56
N PHE A 159 -12.14 10.03 -6.79
CA PHE A 159 -11.97 8.67 -6.29
C PHE A 159 -11.95 7.62 -7.39
N VAL A 160 -12.88 7.71 -8.35
CA VAL A 160 -12.88 6.82 -9.53
C VAL A 160 -11.56 6.95 -10.31
N ALA A 161 -11.13 8.17 -10.58
CA ALA A 161 -9.87 8.44 -11.28
C ALA A 161 -8.66 7.91 -10.50
N GLY A 162 -8.58 8.16 -9.19
CA GLY A 162 -7.51 7.67 -8.33
C GLY A 162 -7.40 6.14 -8.34
N CYS A 163 -8.53 5.44 -8.20
CA CYS A 163 -8.57 3.98 -8.25
C CYS A 163 -8.17 3.43 -9.63
N ALA A 164 -8.56 4.10 -10.71
CA ALA A 164 -8.17 3.72 -12.07
C ALA A 164 -6.65 3.87 -12.27
N VAL A 165 -6.05 4.94 -11.75
CA VAL A 165 -4.60 5.16 -11.81
C VAL A 165 -3.83 4.13 -10.96
N PHE A 166 -4.30 3.79 -9.76
CA PHE A 166 -3.72 2.70 -8.96
C PHE A 166 -3.84 1.35 -9.66
N SER A 167 -4.97 1.08 -10.32
CA SER A 167 -5.15 -0.13 -11.11
C SER A 167 -4.18 -0.20 -12.28
N PHE A 168 -3.97 0.92 -12.98
CA PHE A 168 -2.94 1.03 -14.01
C PHE A 168 -1.54 0.75 -13.44
N ALA A 169 -1.20 1.29 -12.27
CA ALA A 169 0.09 1.06 -11.61
C ALA A 169 0.34 -0.44 -11.34
N ILE A 170 -0.70 -1.17 -10.91
CA ILE A 170 -0.66 -2.63 -10.72
C ILE A 170 -0.42 -3.34 -12.07
N PHE A 171 -1.16 -2.98 -13.12
CA PHE A 171 -0.96 -3.57 -14.45
C PHE A 171 0.44 -3.30 -15.01
N ALA A 172 0.96 -2.08 -14.81
CA ALA A 172 2.30 -1.69 -15.23
C ALA A 172 3.39 -2.51 -14.53
N ASP A 173 3.14 -3.03 -13.32
CA ASP A 173 4.09 -3.81 -12.55
C ASP A 173 4.08 -5.32 -12.89
N ILE A 174 3.07 -5.81 -13.60
CA ILE A 174 2.94 -7.22 -14.00
C ILE A 174 4.21 -7.76 -14.72
N PRO A 175 4.82 -7.05 -15.69
CA PRO A 175 6.03 -7.54 -16.36
C PRO A 175 7.18 -7.79 -15.37
N ARG A 176 7.30 -6.98 -14.32
CA ARG A 176 8.30 -7.17 -13.24
C ARG A 176 7.97 -8.41 -12.43
N MET A 177 6.71 -8.63 -12.07
CA MET A 177 6.26 -9.81 -11.33
C MET A 177 6.52 -11.11 -12.12
N ILE A 178 6.22 -11.12 -13.43
CA ILE A 178 6.46 -12.27 -14.31
C ILE A 178 7.96 -12.59 -14.39
N ARG A 179 8.80 -11.57 -14.64
CA ARG A 179 10.26 -11.79 -14.74
C ARG A 179 10.87 -12.26 -13.42
N ALA A 180 10.36 -11.73 -12.31
CA ALA A 180 10.76 -12.17 -10.98
C ALA A 180 10.24 -13.58 -10.64
N ASN A 181 9.55 -14.27 -11.56
CA ASN A 181 8.99 -15.60 -11.37
C ASN A 181 8.20 -15.70 -10.05
N GLN A 182 7.44 -14.64 -9.73
CA GLN A 182 6.68 -14.57 -8.50
C GLN A 182 5.64 -15.70 -8.49
N PRO A 183 5.47 -16.42 -7.37
CA PRO A 183 4.48 -17.47 -7.29
C PRO A 183 3.08 -16.89 -7.49
N VAL A 184 2.24 -17.62 -8.22
CA VAL A 184 0.83 -17.24 -8.48
C VAL A 184 0.08 -17.00 -7.17
N VAL A 185 0.41 -17.77 -6.12
CA VAL A 185 -0.10 -17.60 -4.76
C VAL A 185 1.03 -17.14 -3.83
N GLY A 186 1.59 -15.97 -4.13
CA GLY A 186 2.63 -15.31 -3.34
C GLY A 186 2.13 -14.10 -2.57
N LEU A 187 2.93 -13.60 -1.62
CA LEU A 187 2.62 -12.36 -0.88
C LEU A 187 2.51 -11.16 -1.83
N TRP A 188 3.46 -10.97 -2.75
CA TRP A 188 3.40 -9.88 -3.73
C TRP A 188 2.22 -10.00 -4.69
N THR A 189 1.84 -11.23 -5.08
CA THR A 189 0.62 -11.46 -5.87
C THR A 189 -0.65 -11.16 -5.06
N THR A 190 -0.64 -11.48 -3.76
CA THR A 190 -1.73 -11.13 -2.84
C THR A 190 -1.90 -9.61 -2.74
N VAL A 191 -0.78 -8.86 -2.62
CA VAL A 191 -0.80 -7.39 -2.63
C VAL A 191 -1.48 -6.87 -3.90
N ALA A 192 -1.05 -7.34 -5.07
CA ALA A 192 -1.59 -6.89 -6.35
C ALA A 192 -3.09 -7.21 -6.49
N VAL A 193 -3.50 -8.44 -6.17
CA VAL A 193 -4.90 -8.88 -6.28
C VAL A 193 -5.81 -8.11 -5.35
N PHE A 194 -5.47 -7.99 -4.06
CA PHE A 194 -6.33 -7.29 -3.11
C PHE A 194 -6.37 -5.78 -3.35
N ASN A 195 -5.27 -5.16 -3.78
CA ASN A 195 -5.32 -3.76 -4.21
C ASN A 195 -6.21 -3.58 -5.44
N MET A 196 -6.17 -4.49 -6.42
CA MET A 196 -7.04 -4.44 -7.60
C MET A 196 -8.52 -4.61 -7.22
N VAL A 197 -8.83 -5.56 -6.32
CA VAL A 197 -10.19 -5.74 -5.77
C VAL A 197 -10.64 -4.48 -5.03
N GLY A 198 -9.80 -3.93 -4.15
CA GLY A 198 -10.08 -2.68 -3.42
C GLY A 198 -10.39 -1.52 -4.35
N ASN A 199 -9.53 -1.26 -5.35
CA ASN A 199 -9.73 -0.24 -6.37
C ASN A 199 -11.06 -0.42 -7.12
N THR A 200 -11.36 -1.66 -7.55
CA THR A 200 -12.58 -1.96 -8.30
C THR A 200 -13.82 -1.68 -7.44
N LEU A 201 -13.81 -2.12 -6.18
CA LEU A 201 -14.92 -1.89 -5.26
C LEU A 201 -15.08 -0.40 -4.94
N PHE A 202 -13.99 0.35 -4.78
CA PHE A 202 -14.05 1.80 -4.56
C PHE A 202 -14.57 2.56 -5.79
N ILE A 203 -14.25 2.12 -7.00
CA ILE A 203 -14.85 2.67 -8.23
C ILE A 203 -16.36 2.46 -8.22
N VAL A 204 -16.82 1.24 -7.94
CA VAL A 204 -18.25 0.92 -7.90
C VAL A 204 -18.95 1.69 -6.78
N GLY A 205 -18.39 1.70 -5.57
CA GLY A 205 -18.91 2.49 -4.44
C GLY A 205 -19.03 3.97 -4.80
N SER A 206 -17.95 4.59 -5.28
CA SER A 206 -17.94 5.99 -5.69
C SER A 206 -18.97 6.30 -6.78
N TYR A 207 -19.22 5.37 -7.70
CA TYR A 207 -20.25 5.53 -8.72
C TYR A 207 -21.66 5.60 -8.10
N TYR A 208 -22.00 4.70 -7.18
CA TYR A 208 -23.29 4.71 -6.48
C TYR A 208 -23.42 5.83 -5.44
N PHE A 209 -22.31 6.42 -5.00
CA PHE A 209 -22.29 7.60 -4.15
C PHE A 209 -22.51 8.92 -4.91
N LEU A 210 -22.62 8.88 -6.25
CA LEU A 210 -22.87 10.09 -7.03
C LEU A 210 -24.22 10.74 -6.65
N PRO A 211 -24.31 12.08 -6.69
CA PRO A 211 -25.52 12.84 -6.37
C PRO A 211 -26.79 12.34 -7.05
N LYS A 212 -26.68 11.92 -8.32
CA LYS A 212 -27.81 11.39 -9.11
C LYS A 212 -28.44 10.11 -8.52
N PHE A 213 -27.77 9.42 -7.61
CA PHE A 213 -28.26 8.22 -6.93
C PHE A 213 -28.63 8.47 -5.47
N LEU A 214 -28.03 9.48 -4.84
CA LEU A 214 -28.29 9.82 -3.44
C LEU A 214 -29.40 10.88 -3.28
N PHE A 215 -29.65 11.70 -4.29
CA PHE A 215 -30.70 12.73 -4.30
C PHE A 215 -31.89 12.29 -5.15
N VAL A 216 -32.37 11.07 -4.88
CA VAL A 216 -33.59 10.51 -5.47
C VAL A 216 -34.67 10.39 -4.40
N GLU A 217 -35.94 10.36 -4.80
CA GLU A 217 -37.05 10.28 -3.86
C GLU A 217 -37.24 8.87 -3.27
N GLY A 218 -37.68 8.82 -2.02
CA GLY A 218 -38.04 7.59 -1.31
C GLY A 218 -36.86 6.77 -0.81
N ASP A 219 -37.14 5.51 -0.47
CA ASP A 219 -36.18 4.58 0.14
C ASP A 219 -34.98 4.26 -0.76
N THR A 220 -35.11 4.50 -2.06
CA THR A 220 -34.05 4.28 -3.08
C THR A 220 -32.75 5.02 -2.74
N ALA A 221 -32.82 6.23 -2.20
CA ALA A 221 -31.63 6.99 -1.83
C ALA A 221 -30.87 6.33 -0.67
N VAL A 222 -31.61 5.82 0.32
CA VAL A 222 -31.05 5.12 1.47
C VAL A 222 -30.45 3.79 1.04
N ASP A 223 -31.13 3.05 0.17
CA ASP A 223 -30.64 1.79 -0.39
C ASP A 223 -29.35 2.00 -1.19
N ASN A 224 -29.29 3.02 -2.05
CA ASN A 224 -28.08 3.36 -2.81
C ASN A 224 -26.92 3.76 -1.91
N LEU A 225 -27.19 4.54 -0.85
CA LEU A 225 -26.19 4.90 0.14
C LEU A 225 -25.63 3.64 0.82
N VAL A 226 -26.51 2.77 1.35
CA VAL A 226 -26.10 1.51 2.00
C VAL A 226 -25.31 0.63 1.03
N TYR A 227 -25.76 0.53 -0.22
CA TYR A 227 -25.10 -0.22 -1.26
C TYR A 227 -23.68 0.31 -1.50
N SER A 228 -23.52 1.61 -1.73
CA SER A 228 -22.22 2.26 -1.86
C SER A 228 -21.33 2.03 -0.64
N THR A 229 -21.87 2.22 0.57
CA THR A 229 -21.13 2.02 1.82
C THR A 229 -20.61 0.58 1.96
N ASN A 230 -21.40 -0.43 1.57
CA ASN A 230 -20.94 -1.83 1.55
C ASN A 230 -19.69 -2.00 0.66
N TYR A 231 -19.68 -1.42 -0.55
CA TYR A 231 -18.52 -1.48 -1.44
C TYR A 231 -17.27 -0.81 -0.83
N PHE A 232 -17.44 0.36 -0.21
CA PHE A 232 -16.32 1.02 0.48
C PHE A 232 -15.83 0.20 1.68
N VAL A 233 -16.72 -0.43 2.45
CA VAL A 233 -16.32 -1.30 3.58
C VAL A 233 -15.53 -2.51 3.09
N VAL A 234 -16.05 -3.26 2.09
CA VAL A 234 -15.37 -4.46 1.57
C VAL A 234 -14.07 -4.09 0.86
N GLY A 235 -14.05 -2.99 0.11
CA GLY A 235 -12.84 -2.46 -0.51
C GLY A 235 -11.79 -2.06 0.52
N SER A 236 -12.19 -1.47 1.65
CA SER A 236 -11.28 -1.11 2.74
C SER A 236 -10.66 -2.34 3.41
N ILE A 237 -11.42 -3.43 3.54
CA ILE A 237 -10.87 -4.71 4.03
C ILE A 237 -9.79 -5.21 3.08
N ALA A 238 -10.00 -5.12 1.77
CA ALA A 238 -8.98 -5.48 0.79
C ALA A 238 -7.72 -4.60 0.93
N PHE A 239 -7.90 -3.29 1.16
CA PHE A 239 -6.82 -2.34 1.48
C PHE A 239 -6.21 -2.48 2.88
N ILE A 240 -6.68 -3.40 3.71
CA ILE A 240 -6.00 -3.82 4.95
C ILE A 240 -5.20 -5.10 4.68
N ILE A 241 -5.79 -6.07 3.97
CA ILE A 241 -5.15 -7.35 3.64
C ILE A 241 -3.90 -7.12 2.76
N ALA A 242 -4.02 -6.28 1.73
CA ALA A 242 -2.90 -6.00 0.82
C ALA A 242 -1.66 -5.45 1.56
N PRO A 243 -1.72 -4.39 2.38
CA PRO A 243 -0.55 -3.91 3.09
C PRO A 243 -0.04 -4.85 4.17
N ILE A 244 -0.89 -5.70 4.80
CA ILE A 244 -0.40 -6.78 5.66
C ILE A 244 0.50 -7.72 4.85
N ALA A 245 0.03 -8.17 3.69
CA ALA A 245 0.82 -9.02 2.81
C ALA A 245 2.12 -8.32 2.36
N GLN A 246 2.08 -7.01 2.08
CA GLN A 246 3.24 -6.22 1.70
C GLN A 246 4.27 -6.10 2.83
N VAL A 247 3.84 -5.85 4.06
CA VAL A 247 4.72 -5.78 5.23
C VAL A 247 5.40 -7.14 5.46
N LEU A 248 4.64 -8.23 5.35
CA LEU A 248 5.19 -9.58 5.46
C LEU A 248 6.17 -9.91 4.33
N ALA A 249 5.85 -9.53 3.09
CA ALA A 249 6.74 -9.71 1.94
C ALA A 249 8.05 -8.93 2.14
N THR A 250 7.95 -7.66 2.52
CA THR A 250 9.11 -6.81 2.78
C THR A 250 9.98 -7.37 3.92
N HIS A 251 9.37 -7.89 4.97
CA HIS A 251 10.09 -8.56 6.05
C HIS A 251 10.83 -9.81 5.55
N ASN A 252 10.18 -10.65 4.73
CA ASN A 252 10.79 -11.85 4.18
C ASN A 252 11.99 -11.51 3.27
N ASP A 253 11.83 -10.51 2.40
CA ASP A 253 12.91 -10.03 1.53
C ASP A 253 14.09 -9.50 2.37
N PHE A 254 13.80 -8.71 3.42
CA PHE A 254 14.83 -8.20 4.32
C PHE A 254 15.61 -9.30 5.04
N VAL A 255 14.94 -10.35 5.52
CA VAL A 255 15.60 -11.49 6.19
C VAL A 255 16.44 -12.30 5.20
N ALA A 256 16.01 -12.43 3.94
CA ALA A 256 16.73 -13.14 2.91
C ALA A 256 18.05 -12.44 2.51
N ASP A 257 18.06 -11.10 2.54
CA ASP A 257 19.19 -10.25 2.09
C ASP A 257 20.30 -10.06 3.14
N VAL A 258 20.13 -10.52 4.38
CA VAL A 258 21.17 -10.41 5.42
C VAL A 258 22.41 -11.21 4.99
N PRO A 259 23.58 -10.57 4.81
CA PRO A 259 24.80 -11.27 4.43
C PRO A 259 25.08 -12.40 5.42
N ILE A 260 25.40 -13.58 4.90
CA ILE A 260 26.00 -14.63 5.73
C ILE A 260 27.33 -14.03 6.19
N ALA A 261 27.40 -13.57 7.45
CA ALA A 261 28.68 -13.37 8.09
C ALA A 261 29.40 -14.70 7.89
N ALA A 262 30.44 -14.70 7.05
CA ALA A 262 31.21 -15.89 6.75
C ALA A 262 31.47 -16.52 8.10
N ALA A 263 30.89 -17.71 8.33
CA ALA A 263 31.20 -18.48 9.51
C ALA A 263 32.72 -18.46 9.56
N GLU A 264 33.28 -17.80 10.56
CA GLU A 264 34.73 -17.71 10.71
C GLU A 264 35.21 -19.15 10.57
N ASP A 265 35.92 -19.43 9.48
CA ASP A 265 36.86 -20.53 9.40
C ASP A 265 37.86 -20.21 10.51
N LYS A 266 37.49 -20.54 11.76
CA LYS A 266 38.47 -20.68 12.82
C LYS A 266 39.38 -21.78 12.28
N PRO A 267 40.64 -21.47 11.93
CA PRO A 267 41.54 -22.49 11.45
C PRO A 267 41.50 -23.60 12.49
N VAL A 268 41.12 -24.80 12.04
CA VAL A 268 41.24 -26.01 12.86
C VAL A 268 42.71 -26.03 13.24
N ALA A 269 43.00 -25.63 14.48
CA ALA A 269 44.34 -25.66 15.00
C ALA A 269 44.77 -27.11 14.90
N ASN A 270 45.69 -27.38 13.97
CA ASN A 270 46.29 -28.69 13.80
C ASN A 270 46.81 -29.12 15.17
N ALA A 271 46.10 -30.07 15.79
CA ALA A 271 46.56 -30.73 16.99
C ALA A 271 47.81 -31.52 16.60
N ALA A 272 48.94 -31.07 17.13
CA ALA A 272 50.23 -31.76 17.11
C ALA A 272 50.21 -32.99 18.03
#